data_AF-A0AA38F3S6-F1
#
_entry.id   AF-A0AA38F3S6-F1
#
_cell.length_a   1.000
_cell.length_b   1.000
_cell.length_c   1.000
_cell.angle_alpha   90.00
_cell.angle_beta   90.00
_cell.angle_gamma   90.00
#
_symmetry.space_group_name_H-M   'P 1'
#
loop_
_entity.id
_entity.type
_entity.pdbx_description
1 polymer ?
#
loop_
_entity_poly.entity_id
_entity_poly.type
_entity_poly.pdbx_seq_one_letter_code
_entity_poly.pdbx_strand_id
1 'polypeptide(L)'
;FSYTETPRANPIGFREPRFSPFGPGKIDREWTGWCAPRAGIEVKSVNEEYDDDYQDCPPNAGRCGGKFREKILGEPLSKQEIQVLIDQCRRQNTKRQVNLGRDGLTHNMINDIHNNWQYAPAVRIKCLGVPTVDMKNVCFQLEDKTGGRIIYHNRNIITLYRGRNYKPKERPVIPLMLWKPHAPIYPKLIRTTIHGFTIAETKAIRKKGLRTPALTKLKKNGVYCGLVQNVREAFKENDLVRLDCKGLPKSDYRKIGAKLR
;
A
#
# COMPACT_ATOMS: atom_id res chain seq x y z
N PHE A 1 -3.79 -0.39 -9.86
CA PHE A 1 -4.13 -0.86 -8.50
C PHE A 1 -2.92 -0.66 -7.59
N SER A 2 -3.12 -0.33 -6.30
CA SER A 2 -2.04 -0.12 -5.32
C SER A 2 -2.31 -0.92 -4.07
N TYR A 3 -1.28 -1.55 -3.50
CA TYR A 3 -1.36 -2.34 -2.28
C TYR A 3 -1.20 -1.51 -1.00
N THR A 4 -0.61 -0.32 -1.09
CA THR A 4 -0.33 0.52 0.10
C THR A 4 -1.28 1.71 0.23
N GLU A 5 -1.89 2.15 -0.88
CA GLU A 5 -2.73 3.36 -0.93
C GLU A 5 -4.23 3.04 -1.00
N THR A 6 -4.62 1.77 -0.86
CA THR A 6 -6.01 1.36 -0.70
C THR A 6 -6.52 1.74 0.70
N PRO A 7 -7.64 2.48 0.80
CA PRO A 7 -8.28 2.74 2.09
C PRO A 7 -8.65 1.45 2.82
N ARG A 8 -8.53 1.45 4.14
CA ARG A 8 -8.95 0.33 5.01
C ARG A 8 -10.48 0.19 5.12
N ALA A 9 -11.23 1.25 4.81
CA ALA A 9 -12.68 1.23 4.85
C ALA A 9 -13.24 0.46 3.66
N ASN A 10 -14.33 -0.28 3.86
CA ASN A 10 -15.00 -0.98 2.79
C ASN A 10 -15.58 0.00 1.75
N PRO A 11 -15.49 -0.33 0.45
CA PRO A 11 -16.12 0.46 -0.59
C PRO A 11 -17.66 0.34 -0.49
N ILE A 12 -18.35 1.46 -0.67
CA ILE A 12 -19.82 1.52 -0.77
C ILE A 12 -20.28 0.97 -2.12
N GLY A 13 -19.49 1.17 -3.17
CA GLY A 13 -19.82 0.76 -4.53
C GLY A 13 -18.66 1.01 -5.50
N PHE A 14 -18.94 0.98 -6.80
CA PHE A 14 -17.98 1.26 -7.87
C PHE A 14 -18.57 2.30 -8.82
N ARG A 15 -17.70 3.08 -9.48
CA ARG A 15 -18.16 4.17 -10.37
C ARG A 15 -18.77 3.69 -11.68
N GLU A 16 -18.35 2.53 -12.16
CA GLU A 16 -18.80 1.95 -13.42
C GLU A 16 -19.70 0.74 -13.13
N PRO A 17 -20.70 0.47 -13.98
CA PRO A 17 -21.52 -0.73 -13.86
C PRO A 17 -20.62 -1.96 -13.99
N ARG A 18 -20.86 -2.96 -13.16
CA ARG A 18 -20.07 -4.20 -13.16
C ARG A 18 -20.53 -5.06 -14.34
N PHE A 19 -19.73 -5.11 -15.38
CA PHE A 19 -19.91 -6.08 -16.45
C PHE A 19 -19.00 -7.28 -16.20
N SER A 20 -19.52 -8.48 -16.45
CA SER A 20 -18.66 -9.68 -16.50
C SER A 20 -17.57 -9.46 -17.54
N PRO A 21 -16.28 -9.71 -17.22
CA PRO A 21 -15.20 -9.60 -18.21
C PRO A 21 -15.37 -10.59 -19.38
N PHE A 22 -16.23 -11.60 -19.22
CA PHE A 22 -16.57 -12.58 -20.25
C PHE A 22 -17.80 -12.17 -21.09
N GLY A 23 -18.48 -11.07 -20.74
CA GLY A 23 -19.72 -10.61 -21.37
C GLY A 23 -20.98 -11.17 -20.70
N PRO A 24 -22.14 -10.52 -20.89
CA PRO A 24 -23.42 -10.99 -20.35
C PRO A 24 -23.80 -12.35 -20.97
N GLY A 25 -24.27 -13.29 -20.13
CA GLY A 25 -24.75 -14.60 -20.58
C GLY A 25 -23.68 -15.62 -21.00
N LYS A 26 -22.38 -15.30 -20.90
CA LYS A 26 -21.28 -16.23 -21.25
C LYS A 26 -20.81 -17.15 -20.14
N ILE A 27 -21.42 -17.06 -18.96
CA ILE A 27 -21.09 -17.90 -17.81
C ILE A 27 -22.39 -18.49 -17.28
N ASP A 28 -22.42 -19.81 -17.10
CA ASP A 28 -23.60 -20.56 -16.64
C ASP A 28 -23.87 -20.39 -15.12
N ARG A 29 -23.24 -19.41 -14.47
CA ARG A 29 -23.36 -19.16 -13.02
C ARG A 29 -23.48 -17.67 -12.72
N GLU A 30 -24.15 -17.35 -11.61
CA GLU A 30 -24.47 -15.98 -11.23
C GLU A 30 -23.21 -15.14 -11.00
N TRP A 31 -23.15 -14.00 -11.67
CA TRP A 31 -22.09 -13.03 -11.51
C TRP A 31 -22.40 -12.10 -10.34
N THR A 32 -21.69 -12.25 -9.22
CA THR A 32 -21.86 -11.40 -8.02
C THR A 32 -21.34 -9.97 -8.21
N GLY A 33 -20.81 -9.66 -9.39
CA GLY A 33 -20.10 -8.43 -9.68
C GLY A 33 -18.60 -8.45 -9.35
N TRP A 34 -18.14 -9.38 -8.49
CA TRP A 34 -16.70 -9.54 -8.16
C TRP A 34 -16.13 -10.84 -8.71
N CYS A 35 -16.92 -11.90 -8.64
CA CYS A 35 -16.59 -13.22 -9.14
C CYS A 35 -17.87 -13.96 -9.54
N ALA A 36 -17.73 -15.00 -10.35
CA ALA A 36 -18.77 -16.00 -10.57
C ALA A 36 -18.39 -17.19 -9.67
N PRO A 37 -18.87 -17.28 -8.42
CA PRO A 37 -18.54 -18.40 -7.54
C PRO A 37 -19.02 -19.71 -8.17
N ARG A 38 -18.33 -20.82 -7.85
CA ARG A 38 -18.79 -22.16 -8.27
C ARG A 38 -20.04 -22.49 -7.44
N ALA A 39 -21.05 -23.11 -8.07
CA ALA A 39 -22.30 -23.46 -7.39
C ALA A 39 -22.03 -24.22 -6.09
N GLY A 40 -22.67 -23.79 -4.99
CA GLY A 40 -22.48 -24.34 -3.63
C GLY A 40 -21.59 -23.51 -2.70
N ILE A 41 -20.93 -22.45 -3.18
CA ILE A 41 -20.17 -21.51 -2.35
C ILE A 41 -20.90 -20.17 -2.32
N GLU A 42 -21.66 -19.91 -1.26
CA GLU A 42 -22.18 -18.57 -0.99
C GLU A 42 -21.00 -17.63 -0.71
N VAL A 43 -20.86 -16.57 -1.49
CA VAL A 43 -19.87 -15.52 -1.22
C VAL A 43 -20.42 -14.67 -0.07
N LYS A 44 -20.30 -15.17 1.15
CA LYS A 44 -20.35 -14.32 2.33
C LYS A 44 -19.17 -13.36 2.24
N SER A 45 -19.42 -12.14 2.71
CA SER A 45 -18.59 -10.94 2.53
C SER A 45 -17.07 -11.17 2.51
N VAL A 46 -16.35 -10.27 1.81
CA VAL A 46 -14.89 -10.21 1.55
C VAL A 46 -13.97 -10.29 2.80
N ASN A 47 -14.52 -10.54 4.00
CA ASN A 47 -13.84 -10.60 5.28
C ASN A 47 -13.85 -11.98 5.97
N GLU A 48 -14.34 -13.05 5.34
CA GLU A 48 -14.11 -14.38 5.89
C GLU A 48 -12.69 -14.84 5.50
N GLU A 49 -11.86 -15.04 6.53
CA GLU A 49 -10.65 -15.83 6.44
C GLU A 49 -11.06 -17.20 5.88
N TYR A 50 -10.64 -17.48 4.64
CA TYR A 50 -10.77 -18.82 4.09
C TYR A 50 -9.93 -19.76 4.95
N ASP A 51 -10.58 -20.76 5.56
CA ASP A 51 -9.89 -21.86 6.22
C ASP A 51 -8.95 -22.55 5.22
N ASP A 52 -7.68 -22.55 5.60
CA ASP A 52 -6.50 -22.71 4.77
C ASP A 52 -6.13 -24.21 4.65
N ASP A 53 -7.08 -25.05 4.24
CA ASP A 53 -6.91 -26.52 4.20
C ASP A 53 -6.81 -27.10 2.78
N TYR A 54 -6.34 -26.30 1.82
CA TYR A 54 -5.97 -26.78 0.47
C TYR A 54 -4.46 -27.00 0.36
N GLN A 55 -4.06 -28.20 0.80
CA GLN A 55 -2.76 -28.80 0.54
C GLN A 55 -2.66 -29.16 -0.95
N ASP A 56 -2.37 -28.15 -1.79
CA ASP A 56 -1.94 -28.20 -3.20
C ASP A 56 -2.61 -27.06 -3.98
N CYS A 57 -2.08 -25.84 -3.83
CA CYS A 57 -2.49 -24.69 -4.63
C CYS A 57 -1.56 -24.52 -5.84
N PRO A 58 -2.10 -24.34 -7.07
CA PRO A 58 -1.33 -24.09 -8.27
C PRO A 58 -0.60 -22.72 -8.22
N PRO A 59 0.40 -22.45 -9.10
CA PRO A 59 1.39 -21.39 -8.92
C PRO A 59 0.88 -19.93 -8.96
N ASN A 60 -0.43 -19.71 -8.98
CA ASN A 60 -1.06 -18.41 -9.20
C ASN A 60 -2.06 -17.96 -8.11
N ALA A 61 -2.11 -18.62 -6.95
CA ALA A 61 -2.92 -18.15 -5.81
C ALA A 61 -2.04 -17.35 -4.83
N GLY A 62 -2.35 -16.06 -4.67
CA GLY A 62 -1.56 -15.06 -3.94
C GLY A 62 -1.52 -15.19 -2.41
N ARG A 63 -1.43 -16.41 -1.87
CA ARG A 63 -1.14 -16.71 -0.47
C ARG A 63 -0.45 -18.08 -0.36
N CYS A 64 0.76 -18.19 -0.89
CA CYS A 64 1.66 -19.28 -0.47
C CYS A 64 2.22 -18.90 0.90
N GLY A 65 1.69 -19.54 1.95
CA GLY A 65 1.90 -19.23 3.37
C GLY A 65 3.37 -19.13 3.80
N GLY A 66 3.60 -18.50 4.94
CA GLY A 66 4.92 -18.10 5.46
C GLY A 66 6.04 -19.17 5.37
N LYS A 67 5.68 -20.46 5.38
CA LYS A 67 6.60 -21.60 5.17
C LYS A 67 7.35 -21.53 3.83
N PHE A 68 6.73 -21.06 2.74
CA PHE A 68 7.41 -20.90 1.45
C PHE A 68 8.39 -19.73 1.47
N ARG A 69 8.00 -18.64 2.13
CA ARG A 69 8.83 -17.44 2.30
C ARG A 69 10.08 -17.73 3.12
N GLU A 70 9.96 -18.46 4.23
CA GLU A 70 11.09 -18.86 5.07
C GLU A 70 12.11 -19.71 4.30
N LYS A 71 11.63 -20.65 3.48
CA LYS A 71 12.49 -21.47 2.60
C LYS A 71 13.28 -20.62 1.59
N ILE A 72 12.65 -19.60 0.99
CA ILE A 72 13.32 -18.69 0.04
C ILE A 72 14.35 -17.81 0.74
N LEU A 73 14.00 -17.28 1.92
CA LEU A 73 14.90 -16.41 2.69
C LEU A 73 16.13 -17.19 3.17
N GLY A 74 15.92 -18.42 3.63
CA GLY A 74 16.97 -19.27 4.20
C GLY A 74 17.46 -18.74 5.55
N GLU A 75 18.70 -19.07 5.88
CA GLU A 75 19.33 -18.58 7.10
C GLU A 75 19.39 -17.04 7.16
N PRO A 76 19.21 -16.45 8.36
CA PRO A 76 19.30 -15.01 8.52
C PRO A 76 20.71 -14.50 8.19
N LEU A 77 20.78 -13.38 7.48
CA LEU A 77 22.04 -12.71 7.17
C LEU A 77 22.70 -12.21 8.46
N SER A 78 24.03 -12.36 8.52
CA SER A 78 24.85 -11.73 9.55
C SER A 78 24.84 -10.20 9.39
N LYS A 79 25.15 -9.50 10.49
CA LYS A 79 25.22 -8.02 10.49
C LYS A 79 26.25 -7.51 9.47
N GLN A 80 27.35 -8.22 9.27
CA GLN A 80 28.40 -7.85 8.32
C GLN A 80 27.91 -7.96 6.88
N GLU A 81 27.27 -9.08 6.52
CA GLU A 81 26.67 -9.25 5.19
C GLU A 81 25.60 -8.19 4.91
N ILE A 82 24.76 -7.88 5.90
CA ILE A 82 23.75 -6.82 5.78
C ILE A 82 24.42 -5.48 5.45
N GLN A 83 25.49 -5.10 6.15
CA GLN A 83 26.20 -3.85 5.89
C GLN A 83 26.81 -3.82 4.48
N VAL A 84 27.44 -4.92 4.04
CA VAL A 84 27.99 -5.03 2.68
C VAL A 84 26.89 -4.79 1.63
N LEU A 85 25.71 -5.39 1.80
CA LEU A 85 24.57 -5.21 0.91
C LEU A 85 24.03 -3.77 0.92
N ILE A 86 23.97 -3.15 2.11
CA ILE A 86 23.54 -1.75 2.25
C ILE A 86 24.52 -0.81 1.56
N ASP A 87 25.83 -1.00 1.74
CA ASP A 87 26.86 -0.14 1.17
C ASP A 87 26.91 -0.27 -0.36
N GLN A 88 26.72 -1.48 -0.89
CA GLN A 88 26.54 -1.69 -2.33
C GLN A 88 25.33 -0.90 -2.88
N CYS A 89 24.23 -0.84 -2.13
CA CYS A 89 23.02 -0.08 -2.50
C CYS A 89 23.14 1.44 -2.27
N ARG A 90 24.06 1.89 -1.40
CA ARG A 90 24.25 3.32 -1.08
C ARG A 90 24.97 4.09 -2.17
N ARG A 91 25.88 3.45 -2.92
CA ARG A 91 26.65 4.07 -4.00
C ARG A 91 25.70 4.81 -4.96
N GLN A 92 25.89 6.11 -5.13
CA GLN A 92 24.95 7.03 -5.80
C GLN A 92 24.66 6.66 -7.27
N ASN A 93 25.46 5.77 -7.88
CA ASN A 93 25.35 5.31 -9.26
C ASN A 93 24.74 3.89 -9.40
N THR A 94 23.97 3.41 -8.41
CA THR A 94 23.14 2.22 -8.66
C THR A 94 21.99 2.60 -9.59
N LYS A 95 22.14 2.32 -10.89
CA LYS A 95 21.09 2.43 -11.92
C LYS A 95 19.80 1.64 -11.60
N ARG A 96 19.81 0.83 -10.53
CA ARG A 96 18.79 -0.16 -10.14
C ARG A 96 17.98 0.27 -8.90
N GLN A 97 17.66 1.57 -8.80
CA GLN A 97 16.78 2.10 -7.76
C GLN A 97 15.33 2.07 -8.22
N VAL A 98 14.44 1.56 -7.36
CA VAL A 98 12.98 1.61 -7.59
C VAL A 98 12.40 2.80 -6.83
N ASN A 99 11.58 3.62 -7.49
CA ASN A 99 10.96 4.80 -6.86
C ASN A 99 9.48 4.54 -6.57
N LEU A 100 9.10 4.55 -5.29
CA LEU A 100 7.72 4.54 -4.84
C LEU A 100 7.20 5.97 -4.77
N GLY A 101 6.33 6.33 -5.72
CA GLY A 101 5.71 7.65 -5.80
C GLY A 101 4.33 7.72 -5.14
N ARG A 102 3.55 8.71 -5.55
CA ARG A 102 2.17 8.99 -5.08
C ARG A 102 1.22 7.79 -5.07
N ASP A 103 1.40 6.85 -6.00
CA ASP A 103 0.53 5.68 -6.12
C ASP A 103 0.95 4.52 -5.21
N GLY A 104 2.07 4.65 -4.50
CA GLY A 104 2.58 3.63 -3.59
C GLY A 104 2.98 2.34 -4.31
N LEU A 105 2.89 1.20 -3.63
CA LEU A 105 3.30 -0.09 -4.20
C LEU A 105 2.24 -0.57 -5.19
N THR A 106 2.56 -0.51 -6.48
CA THR A 106 1.69 -1.02 -7.54
C THR A 106 2.08 -2.44 -7.96
N HIS A 107 1.17 -3.14 -8.63
CA HIS A 107 1.42 -4.51 -9.11
C HIS A 107 2.63 -4.62 -10.03
N ASN A 108 2.75 -3.70 -11.00
CA ASN A 108 3.86 -3.73 -11.95
C ASN A 108 5.21 -3.47 -11.26
N MET A 109 5.24 -2.71 -10.16
CA MET A 109 6.46 -2.49 -9.39
C MET A 109 7.00 -3.75 -8.71
N ILE A 110 6.13 -4.72 -8.41
CA ILE A 110 6.57 -6.02 -7.87
C ILE A 110 7.42 -6.73 -8.94
N ASN A 111 6.98 -6.71 -10.20
CA ASN A 111 7.75 -7.26 -11.31
C ASN A 111 9.09 -6.51 -11.50
N ASP A 112 9.09 -5.18 -11.39
CA ASP A 112 10.32 -4.38 -11.45
C ASP A 112 11.31 -4.76 -10.35
N ILE A 113 10.84 -5.04 -9.13
CA ILE A 113 11.69 -5.52 -8.01
C ILE A 113 12.29 -6.88 -8.37
N HIS A 114 11.47 -7.85 -8.82
CA HIS A 114 11.97 -9.17 -9.21
C HIS A 114 12.95 -9.12 -10.39
N ASN A 115 12.75 -8.21 -11.34
CA ASN A 115 13.67 -7.99 -12.46
C ASN A 115 15.03 -7.47 -11.96
N ASN A 116 15.04 -6.52 -11.01
CA ASN A 116 16.29 -6.08 -10.40
C ASN A 116 16.98 -7.20 -9.61
N TRP A 117 16.21 -8.09 -8.98
CA TRP A 117 16.74 -9.25 -8.25
C TRP A 117 17.41 -10.31 -9.11
N GLN A 118 17.20 -10.29 -10.43
CA GLN A 118 17.96 -11.17 -11.33
C GLN A 118 19.45 -10.81 -11.35
N TYR A 119 19.75 -9.52 -11.19
CA TYR A 119 21.10 -9.00 -11.34
C TYR A 119 21.75 -8.53 -10.04
N ALA A 120 20.97 -8.37 -8.96
CA ALA A 120 21.47 -7.94 -7.66
C ALA A 120 20.70 -8.63 -6.51
N PRO A 121 21.37 -9.01 -5.42
CA PRO A 121 20.71 -9.66 -4.28
C PRO A 121 19.78 -8.72 -3.50
N ALA A 122 20.04 -7.42 -3.54
CA ALA A 122 19.29 -6.40 -2.83
C ALA A 122 18.90 -5.23 -3.76
N VAL A 123 17.76 -4.62 -3.48
CA VAL A 123 17.22 -3.48 -4.24
C VAL A 123 17.00 -2.30 -3.31
N ARG A 124 17.44 -1.13 -3.76
CA ARG A 124 17.16 0.14 -3.09
C ARG A 124 15.84 0.71 -3.58
N ILE A 125 14.95 0.98 -2.64
CA ILE A 125 13.63 1.54 -2.89
C ILE A 125 13.53 2.91 -2.22
N LYS A 126 13.24 3.96 -3.00
CA LYS A 126 13.07 5.32 -2.49
C LYS A 126 11.58 5.68 -2.51
N CYS A 127 11.03 5.97 -1.35
CA CYS A 127 9.65 6.39 -1.17
C CYS A 127 9.54 7.92 -1.17
N LEU A 128 8.52 8.45 -1.83
CA LEU A 128 8.22 9.88 -1.88
C LEU A 128 6.71 10.12 -1.83
N GLY A 129 6.29 11.20 -1.16
CA GLY A 129 4.90 11.61 -1.08
C GLY A 129 4.08 10.75 -0.10
N VAL A 130 2.83 10.49 -0.44
CA VAL A 130 1.81 9.86 0.42
C VAL A 130 2.22 8.54 1.09
N PRO A 131 2.97 7.63 0.45
CA PRO A 131 3.40 6.38 1.10
C PRO A 131 4.23 6.63 2.37
N THR A 132 4.98 7.73 2.42
CA THR A 132 5.88 8.05 3.55
C THR A 132 5.17 8.38 4.87
N VAL A 133 3.85 8.60 4.84
CA VAL A 133 3.03 8.79 6.04
C VAL A 133 2.92 7.48 6.84
N ASP A 134 2.83 6.33 6.16
CA ASP A 134 2.67 5.01 6.77
C ASP A 134 3.72 4.04 6.20
N MET A 135 4.97 4.26 6.59
CA MET A 135 6.10 3.40 6.19
C MET A 135 5.95 1.97 6.72
N LYS A 136 5.23 1.76 7.83
CA LYS A 136 4.99 0.41 8.38
C LYS A 136 4.16 -0.42 7.42
N ASN A 137 3.06 0.15 6.90
CA ASN A 137 2.26 -0.52 5.88
C ASN A 137 3.04 -0.75 4.58
N VAL A 138 3.86 0.22 4.15
CA VAL A 138 4.73 0.05 2.97
C VAL A 138 5.70 -1.12 3.15
N CYS A 139 6.38 -1.17 4.29
CA CYS A 139 7.31 -2.26 4.62
C CYS A 139 6.60 -3.61 4.64
N PHE A 140 5.45 -3.70 5.30
CA PHE A 140 4.64 -4.92 5.36
C PHE A 140 4.22 -5.39 3.97
N GLN A 141 3.64 -4.52 3.14
CA GLN A 141 3.18 -4.87 1.79
C GLN A 141 4.35 -5.23 0.85
N LEU A 142 5.51 -4.58 0.99
CA LEU A 142 6.69 -4.96 0.21
C LEU A 142 7.13 -6.38 0.55
N GLU A 143 7.23 -6.69 1.84
CA GLU A 143 7.61 -8.03 2.31
C GLU A 143 6.59 -9.11 1.94
N ASP A 144 5.31 -8.83 2.12
CA ASP A 144 4.20 -9.74 1.81
C ASP A 144 4.11 -10.05 0.31
N LYS A 145 4.14 -9.01 -0.53
CA LYS A 145 3.91 -9.17 -1.97
C LYS A 145 5.12 -9.63 -2.76
N THR A 146 6.34 -9.34 -2.30
CA THR A 146 7.57 -9.77 -2.99
C THR A 146 8.16 -11.05 -2.40
N GLY A 147 7.78 -11.41 -1.16
CA GLY A 147 8.43 -12.48 -0.39
C GLY A 147 9.82 -12.12 0.15
N GLY A 148 10.33 -10.92 -0.16
CA GLY A 148 11.64 -10.46 0.30
C GLY A 148 11.69 -10.12 1.78
N ARG A 149 12.87 -9.71 2.24
CA ARG A 149 13.12 -9.25 3.60
C ARG A 149 13.72 -7.86 3.59
N ILE A 150 13.19 -6.96 4.40
CA ILE A 150 13.78 -5.63 4.58
C ILE A 150 14.99 -5.75 5.50
N ILE A 151 16.16 -5.41 4.98
CA ILE A 151 17.42 -5.44 5.73
C ILE A 151 17.81 -4.05 6.26
N TYR A 152 17.26 -2.99 5.67
CA TYR A 152 17.50 -1.62 6.08
C TYR A 152 16.30 -0.74 5.75
N HIS A 153 15.95 0.14 6.70
CA HIS A 153 14.94 1.14 6.53
C HIS A 153 15.37 2.41 7.27
N ASN A 154 15.47 3.52 6.55
CA ASN A 154 15.73 4.83 7.14
C ASN A 154 14.90 5.91 6.45
N ARG A 155 14.00 6.53 7.21
CA ARG A 155 13.02 7.54 6.76
C ARG A 155 12.25 7.04 5.52
N ASN A 156 12.72 7.37 4.34
CA ASN A 156 12.08 7.06 3.07
C ASN A 156 12.88 6.12 2.17
N ILE A 157 14.03 5.63 2.61
CA ILE A 157 14.88 4.68 1.87
C ILE A 157 14.72 3.31 2.52
N ILE A 158 14.39 2.32 1.68
CA ILE A 158 14.29 0.90 2.05
C ILE A 158 15.31 0.13 1.21
N THR A 159 15.99 -0.83 1.83
CA THR A 159 16.76 -1.85 1.12
C THR A 159 16.08 -3.20 1.32
N LEU A 160 15.65 -3.79 0.20
CA LEU A 160 14.89 -5.04 0.17
C LEU A 160 15.76 -6.17 -0.40
N TYR A 161 15.94 -7.23 0.38
CA TYR A 161 16.71 -8.42 0.03
C TYR A 161 15.79 -9.54 -0.46
N ARG A 162 16.23 -10.27 -1.49
CA ARG A 162 15.43 -11.32 -2.14
C ARG A 162 15.36 -12.65 -1.37
N GLY A 163 16.36 -12.95 -0.54
CA GLY A 163 16.56 -14.27 0.08
C GLY A 163 17.78 -15.03 -0.47
N ARG A 164 18.36 -15.93 0.33
CA ARG A 164 19.54 -16.73 -0.07
C ARG A 164 19.19 -17.72 -1.18
N ASN A 165 18.02 -18.33 -1.08
CA ASN A 165 17.56 -19.40 -1.98
C ASN A 165 16.65 -18.89 -3.10
N TYR A 166 16.70 -17.58 -3.40
CA TYR A 166 15.88 -17.00 -4.45
C TYR A 166 16.34 -17.49 -5.82
N LYS A 167 15.44 -18.19 -6.53
CA LYS A 167 15.65 -18.63 -7.91
C LYS A 167 14.78 -17.82 -8.86
N PRO A 168 15.37 -17.06 -9.81
CA PRO A 168 14.60 -16.24 -10.76
C PRO A 168 13.58 -17.01 -11.61
N LYS A 169 13.83 -18.30 -11.88
CA LYS A 169 12.95 -19.15 -12.70
C LYS A 169 11.73 -19.67 -11.92
N GLU A 170 11.84 -19.82 -10.61
CA GLU A 170 10.77 -20.31 -9.71
C GLU A 170 9.96 -19.14 -9.11
N ARG A 171 10.16 -17.92 -9.61
CA ARG A 171 9.45 -16.75 -9.13
C ARG A 171 7.96 -16.85 -9.48
N PRO A 172 7.05 -16.31 -8.64
CA PRO A 172 5.65 -16.21 -8.99
C PRO A 172 5.48 -15.40 -10.29
N VAL A 173 4.65 -15.90 -11.20
CA VAL A 173 4.31 -15.19 -12.43
C VAL A 173 3.37 -14.05 -12.04
N ILE A 174 3.88 -12.83 -12.08
CA ILE A 174 3.11 -11.63 -11.78
C ILE A 174 2.50 -11.16 -13.11
N PRO A 175 1.20 -11.40 -13.37
CA PRO A 175 0.59 -10.99 -14.63
C PRO A 175 0.62 -9.47 -14.74
N LEU A 176 1.08 -8.93 -15.88
CA LEU A 176 1.01 -7.48 -16.09
C LEU A 176 -0.45 -7.03 -16.03
N MET A 177 -0.76 -6.10 -15.13
CA MET A 177 -2.10 -5.51 -15.06
C MET A 177 -2.26 -4.53 -16.21
N LEU A 178 -2.74 -5.04 -17.36
CA LEU A 178 -3.11 -4.25 -18.53
C LEU A 178 -4.43 -3.48 -18.31
N TRP A 179 -5.24 -3.93 -17.35
CA TRP A 179 -6.48 -3.26 -16.96
C TRP A 179 -6.34 -2.53 -15.62
N LYS A 180 -7.06 -1.43 -15.47
CA LYS A 180 -7.26 -0.78 -14.17
C LYS A 180 -8.54 -1.34 -13.56
N PRO A 181 -8.52 -1.92 -12.34
CA PRO A 181 -9.76 -2.32 -11.68
C PRO A 181 -10.65 -1.10 -11.49
N HIS A 182 -11.98 -1.32 -11.60
CA HIS A 182 -12.98 -0.27 -11.46
C HIS A 182 -12.74 0.54 -10.19
N ALA A 183 -12.86 1.86 -10.26
CA ALA A 183 -12.58 2.73 -9.13
C ALA A 183 -13.65 2.55 -8.04
N PRO A 184 -13.30 2.01 -6.85
CA PRO A 184 -14.23 1.91 -5.74
C PRO A 184 -14.62 3.30 -5.22
N ILE A 185 -15.86 3.40 -4.77
CA ILE A 185 -16.43 4.56 -4.09
C ILE A 185 -16.33 4.29 -2.58
N TYR A 186 -15.48 5.06 -1.90
CA TYR A 186 -15.36 4.99 -0.45
C TYR A 186 -16.27 6.00 0.25
N PRO A 187 -16.63 5.76 1.52
CA PRO A 187 -17.30 6.76 2.35
C PRO A 187 -16.57 8.10 2.34
N LYS A 188 -17.33 9.20 2.40
CA LYS A 188 -16.76 10.55 2.45
C LYS A 188 -15.86 10.68 3.68
N LEU A 189 -14.58 10.97 3.44
CA LEU A 189 -13.60 11.21 4.51
C LEU A 189 -14.04 12.37 5.42
N ILE A 190 -14.52 13.45 4.80
CA ILE A 190 -15.03 14.63 5.50
C ILE A 190 -16.55 14.52 5.56
N ARG A 191 -17.09 14.30 6.76
CA ARG A 191 -18.53 14.28 7.02
C ARG A 191 -19.10 15.70 7.09
N THR A 192 -20.37 15.87 6.76
CA THR A 192 -21.04 17.20 6.81
C THR A 192 -21.04 17.75 8.24
N THR A 193 -21.46 16.92 9.19
CA THR A 193 -21.42 17.15 10.64
C THR A 193 -20.30 16.33 11.28
N ILE A 194 -19.65 16.90 12.29
CA ILE A 194 -18.77 16.13 13.19
C ILE A 194 -19.70 15.31 14.10
N HIS A 195 -19.30 14.08 14.44
CA HIS A 195 -20.09 13.23 15.33
C HIS A 195 -20.32 13.94 16.67
N GLY A 196 -21.58 14.07 17.10
CA GLY A 196 -21.95 14.73 18.35
C GLY A 196 -22.10 16.26 18.28
N PHE A 197 -21.96 16.89 17.11
CA PHE A 197 -22.13 18.34 16.95
C PHE A 197 -23.26 18.69 15.98
N THR A 198 -23.89 19.84 16.20
CA THR A 198 -24.81 20.45 15.24
C THR A 198 -24.06 20.96 14.00
N ILE A 199 -24.82 21.27 12.93
CA ILE A 199 -24.27 21.84 11.70
C ILE A 199 -23.61 23.21 11.97
N ALA A 200 -24.24 24.03 12.82
CA ALA A 200 -23.75 25.37 13.16
C ALA A 200 -22.43 25.31 13.94
N GLU A 201 -22.35 24.46 14.97
CA GLU A 201 -21.12 24.24 15.75
C GLU A 201 -20.00 23.68 14.87
N THR A 202 -20.31 22.69 14.02
CA THR A 202 -19.33 22.14 13.07
C THR A 202 -18.77 23.23 12.15
N LYS A 203 -19.60 24.16 11.67
CA LYS A 203 -19.16 25.32 10.87
C LYS A 203 -18.27 26.26 11.69
N ALA A 204 -18.63 26.53 12.95
CA ALA A 204 -17.84 27.37 13.84
C ALA A 204 -16.44 26.78 14.10
N ILE A 205 -16.35 25.48 14.38
CA ILE A 205 -15.09 24.76 14.58
C ILE A 205 -14.22 24.82 13.32
N ARG A 206 -14.80 24.61 12.13
CA ARG A 206 -14.09 24.75 10.85
C ARG A 206 -13.54 26.16 10.65
N LYS A 207 -14.33 27.20 11.00
CA LYS A 207 -13.88 28.61 10.92
C LYS A 207 -12.74 28.89 11.90
N LYS A 208 -12.78 28.34 13.12
CA LYS A 208 -11.68 28.41 14.10
C LYS A 208 -10.42 27.71 13.56
N GLY A 209 -10.57 26.52 12.96
CA GLY A 209 -9.47 25.77 12.35
C GLY A 209 -8.79 26.50 11.18
N LEU A 210 -9.54 27.27 10.38
CA LEU A 210 -8.95 28.08 9.31
C LEU A 210 -8.04 29.21 9.84
N ARG A 211 -8.37 29.78 11.01
CA ARG A 211 -7.60 30.84 11.68
C ARG A 211 -6.38 30.31 12.43
N THR A 212 -6.36 29.01 12.76
CA THR A 212 -5.27 28.38 13.49
C THR A 212 -3.98 28.39 12.63
N PRO A 213 -2.79 28.67 13.20
CA PRO A 213 -1.55 28.60 12.44
C PRO A 213 -1.32 27.20 11.85
N ALA A 214 -0.62 27.13 10.72
CA ALA A 214 -0.33 25.84 10.09
C ALA A 214 0.84 25.17 10.80
N LEU A 215 0.68 23.92 11.22
CA LEU A 215 1.74 23.12 11.85
C LEU A 215 2.89 22.86 10.87
N THR A 216 2.56 22.44 9.64
CA THR A 216 3.56 22.13 8.61
C THR A 216 2.96 22.28 7.21
N LYS A 217 3.80 22.63 6.23
CA LYS A 217 3.43 22.69 4.81
C LYS A 217 3.83 21.43 4.05
N LEU A 218 2.86 20.79 3.40
CA LEU A 218 3.04 19.58 2.61
C LEU A 218 3.31 19.93 1.14
N LYS A 219 4.35 19.33 0.54
CA LYS A 219 4.77 19.53 -0.88
C LYS A 219 4.58 18.26 -1.72
N LYS A 220 4.39 18.37 -3.05
CA LYS A 220 4.05 17.28 -4.02
C LYS A 220 4.93 16.02 -3.98
N ASN A 221 6.18 16.08 -3.49
CA ASN A 221 7.07 14.94 -3.29
C ASN A 221 7.76 14.97 -1.91
N GLY A 222 7.07 15.52 -0.91
CA GLY A 222 7.61 15.60 0.45
C GLY A 222 7.83 14.22 1.06
N VAL A 223 8.72 14.17 2.04
CA VAL A 223 8.89 13.02 2.94
C VAL A 223 8.17 13.35 4.24
N TYR A 224 7.19 12.54 4.61
CA TYR A 224 6.30 12.77 5.74
C TYR A 224 6.51 11.76 6.88
N CYS A 225 7.69 11.14 6.94
CA CYS A 225 8.09 10.22 8.00
C CYS A 225 8.13 10.98 9.33
N GLY A 226 7.07 10.84 10.14
CA GLY A 226 6.88 11.58 11.41
C GLY A 226 5.65 12.49 11.44
N LEU A 227 4.99 12.73 10.30
CA LEU A 227 3.80 13.59 10.25
C LEU A 227 2.70 13.14 11.23
N VAL A 228 2.45 11.82 11.32
CA VAL A 228 1.47 11.26 12.26
C VAL A 228 1.84 11.58 13.71
N GLN A 229 3.12 11.46 14.05
CA GLN A 229 3.60 11.72 15.41
C GLN A 229 3.50 13.20 15.75
N ASN A 230 3.95 14.08 14.85
CA ASN A 230 3.84 15.54 15.03
C ASN A 230 2.39 15.99 15.18
N VAL A 231 1.46 15.40 14.41
CA VAL A 231 0.03 15.71 14.53
C VAL A 231 -0.52 15.24 15.89
N ARG A 232 -0.13 14.05 16.36
CA ARG A 232 -0.53 13.55 17.69
C ARG A 232 0.00 14.41 18.82
N GLU A 233 1.24 14.88 18.72
CA GLU A 233 1.83 15.79 19.69
C GLU A 233 1.14 17.14 19.68
N ALA A 234 0.86 17.70 18.50
CA ALA A 234 0.13 18.97 18.38
C ALA A 234 -1.29 18.89 18.98
N PHE A 235 -1.94 17.73 18.90
CA PHE A 235 -3.24 17.49 19.55
C PHE A 235 -3.20 17.42 21.08
N LYS A 236 -2.02 17.28 21.70
CA LYS A 236 -1.90 17.37 23.16
C LYS A 236 -2.01 18.80 23.67
N GLU A 237 -1.59 19.77 22.86
CA GLU A 237 -1.56 21.19 23.22
C GLU A 237 -2.74 21.97 22.62
N ASN A 238 -3.22 21.56 21.44
CA ASN A 238 -4.25 22.27 20.70
C ASN A 238 -5.41 21.35 20.33
N ASP A 239 -6.64 21.84 20.52
CA ASP A 239 -7.86 21.13 20.07
C ASP A 239 -7.94 20.99 18.54
N LEU A 240 -7.28 21.88 17.81
CA LEU A 240 -7.33 21.96 16.35
C LEU A 240 -5.93 22.05 15.77
N VAL A 241 -5.68 21.23 14.74
CA VAL A 241 -4.42 21.21 13.99
C VAL A 241 -4.69 21.53 12.52
N ARG A 242 -3.96 22.50 11.96
CA ARG A 242 -4.04 22.86 10.55
C ARG A 242 -2.79 22.42 9.81
N LEU A 243 -2.96 21.67 8.72
CA LEU A 243 -1.88 21.31 7.78
C LEU A 243 -2.01 22.15 6.50
N ASP A 244 -0.95 22.86 6.11
CA ASP A 244 -0.94 23.61 4.86
C ASP A 244 -0.70 22.65 3.69
N CYS A 245 -1.73 22.46 2.86
CA CYS A 245 -1.68 21.59 1.68
C CYS A 245 -1.62 22.38 0.36
N LYS A 246 -1.29 23.69 0.39
CA LYS A 246 -1.19 24.51 -0.83
C LYS A 246 -0.19 23.89 -1.84
N GLY A 247 -0.66 23.69 -3.07
CA GLY A 247 0.13 23.07 -4.15
C GLY A 247 0.12 21.54 -4.15
N LEU A 248 -0.56 20.90 -3.20
CA LEU A 248 -0.77 19.45 -3.18
C LEU A 248 -2.07 19.10 -3.93
N PRO A 249 -2.08 18.10 -4.82
CA PRO A 249 -3.29 17.74 -5.55
C PRO A 249 -4.35 17.18 -4.60
N LYS A 250 -5.63 17.36 -4.96
CA LYS A 250 -6.80 16.79 -4.25
C LYS A 250 -6.74 15.30 -4.04
N SER A 251 -6.07 14.64 -4.99
CA SER A 251 -5.34 13.38 -4.86
C SER A 251 -4.94 13.00 -3.43
N ASP A 252 -3.98 13.77 -2.98
CA ASP A 252 -2.95 13.31 -2.06
C ASP A 252 -3.30 13.75 -0.66
N TYR A 253 -3.79 14.99 -0.47
CA TYR A 253 -4.26 15.40 0.85
C TYR A 253 -5.46 14.56 1.33
N ARG A 254 -6.28 14.00 0.42
CA ARG A 254 -7.34 13.05 0.80
C ARG A 254 -6.76 11.73 1.30
N LYS A 255 -5.75 11.19 0.63
CA LYS A 255 -5.07 9.96 1.09
C LYS A 255 -4.34 10.20 2.41
N ILE A 256 -3.63 11.33 2.55
CA ILE A 256 -2.95 11.72 3.79
C ILE A 256 -3.98 11.87 4.92
N GLY A 257 -5.08 12.57 4.69
CA GLY A 257 -6.15 12.71 5.68
C GLY A 257 -6.78 11.38 6.08
N ALA A 258 -6.89 10.42 5.16
CA ALA A 258 -7.37 9.07 5.48
C ALA A 258 -6.39 8.27 6.35
N LYS A 259 -5.08 8.51 6.22
CA LYS A 259 -4.03 7.87 7.04
C LYS A 259 -3.85 8.54 8.41
N LEU A 260 -4.23 9.81 8.55
CA LEU A 260 -4.18 10.56 9.81
C LEU A 260 -5.39 10.30 10.72
N ARG A 261 -6.46 9.72 10.16
CA ARG A 261 -7.64 9.31 10.91
C ARG A 261 -7.37 8.02 11.68
#